data_AF-A0A257PQF9-F1
#
_entry.id   AF-A0A257PQF9-F1
#
_cell.length_a   1.000
_cell.length_b   1.000
_cell.length_c   1.000
_cell.angle_alpha   90.00
_cell.angle_beta   90.00
_cell.angle_gamma   90.00
#
_symmetry.space_group_name_H-M   'P 1'
#
loop_
_entity.id
_entity.type
_entity.pdbx_description
1 polymer ?
#
loop_
_entity_poly.entity_id
_entity_poly.type
_entity_poly.pdbx_seq_one_letter_code
_entity_poly.pdbx_strand_id
1 'polypeptide(L)'
;MPHDRPADFTLPSISRRLCLRAFAAMTLGTVLSHSARAQTTPDASSISPLPDATPSARPMLGDWPAQQAQALTARIVQRNGLPQALVERLIGKAQYVPTVARLILPGPPAIKNWKVYRSRFLDSLRIDAGSDFMQEFGVWFARAQERYGVPPHIVAGILGVETIYGRNMG
;
A
#
# COMPACT_ATOMS: atom_id res chain seq x y z
N MET A 1 6.93 -28.67 -48.53
CA MET A 1 7.82 -27.91 -47.61
C MET A 1 7.16 -27.92 -46.24
N PRO A 2 7.77 -28.56 -45.23
CA PRO A 2 7.12 -28.96 -43.98
C PRO A 2 7.06 -27.80 -42.98
N HIS A 3 6.03 -27.80 -42.13
CA HIS A 3 5.91 -26.88 -40.99
C HIS A 3 6.83 -27.35 -39.85
N ASP A 4 7.80 -26.50 -39.48
CA ASP A 4 8.65 -26.67 -38.30
C ASP A 4 7.79 -26.62 -37.03
N ARG A 5 7.93 -27.65 -36.18
CA ARG A 5 7.44 -27.64 -34.80
C ARG A 5 8.43 -26.85 -33.93
N PRO A 6 7.98 -25.99 -33.00
CA PRO A 6 8.89 -25.43 -32.01
C PRO A 6 9.34 -26.52 -31.02
N ALA A 7 10.62 -26.46 -30.67
CA ALA A 7 11.33 -27.42 -29.83
C ALA A 7 10.75 -27.55 -28.42
N ASP A 8 10.63 -28.79 -27.94
CA ASP A 8 10.32 -29.13 -26.56
C ASP A 8 11.45 -28.67 -25.63
N PHE A 9 11.17 -27.73 -24.75
CA PHE A 9 12.08 -27.32 -23.68
C PHE A 9 11.91 -28.27 -22.49
N THR A 10 12.86 -29.19 -22.30
CA THR A 10 12.99 -29.99 -21.07
C THR A 10 13.98 -29.34 -20.11
N LEU A 11 13.53 -28.91 -18.92
CA LEU A 11 14.40 -28.43 -17.85
C LEU A 11 14.83 -29.59 -16.91
N PRO A 12 16.09 -29.62 -16.42
CA PRO A 12 16.54 -30.60 -15.45
C PRO A 12 16.02 -30.30 -14.04
N SER A 13 15.77 -31.35 -13.26
CA SER A 13 15.25 -31.26 -11.88
C SER A 13 16.32 -30.74 -10.91
N ILE A 14 15.95 -29.80 -10.03
CA ILE A 14 16.82 -29.31 -8.97
C ILE A 14 16.19 -29.61 -7.60
N SER A 15 16.98 -30.31 -6.79
CA SER A 15 16.67 -30.84 -5.47
C SER A 15 16.53 -29.73 -4.41
N ARG A 16 15.45 -29.78 -3.62
CA ARG A 16 15.21 -28.91 -2.45
C ARG A 16 16.18 -29.26 -1.32
N ARG A 17 16.83 -28.24 -0.72
CA ARG A 17 17.41 -28.35 0.62
C ARG A 17 16.78 -27.33 1.56
N LEU A 18 16.07 -27.89 2.53
CA LEU A 18 15.48 -27.26 3.70
C LEU A 18 16.59 -27.01 4.74
N CYS A 19 16.65 -25.84 5.36
CA CYS A 19 17.35 -25.71 6.64
C CYS A 19 16.61 -24.76 7.59
N LEU A 20 16.48 -25.25 8.82
CA LEU A 20 15.68 -24.79 9.95
C LEU A 20 16.37 -23.69 10.79
N ARG A 21 15.55 -22.77 11.31
CA ARG A 21 15.44 -22.24 12.70
C ARG A 21 16.67 -22.11 13.62
N ALA A 22 16.76 -20.94 14.30
CA ALA A 22 16.94 -20.74 15.76
C ALA A 22 16.76 -19.23 16.07
N PHE A 23 15.82 -18.72 16.88
CA PHE A 23 15.66 -18.67 18.35
C PHE A 23 16.83 -18.06 19.16
N ALA A 24 16.60 -16.92 19.83
CA ALA A 24 17.01 -16.65 21.22
C ALA A 24 16.50 -15.28 21.72
N ALA A 25 15.96 -15.29 22.94
CA ALA A 25 15.47 -14.16 23.71
C ALA A 25 16.53 -13.66 24.71
N MET A 26 16.43 -12.41 25.21
CA MET A 26 16.65 -12.10 26.64
C MET A 26 16.38 -10.61 26.99
N THR A 27 15.98 -10.42 28.24
CA THR A 27 15.37 -9.25 28.91
C THR A 27 16.34 -8.46 29.81
N LEU A 28 15.80 -7.45 30.53
CA LEU A 28 16.32 -6.56 31.63
C LEU A 28 16.96 -5.25 31.13
N GLY A 29 16.64 -4.04 31.59
CA GLY A 29 15.87 -3.56 32.75
C GLY A 29 16.76 -2.72 33.66
N THR A 30 16.54 -1.39 33.76
CA THR A 30 16.90 -0.55 34.93
C THR A 30 16.24 0.84 34.83
N VAL A 31 15.55 1.22 35.90
CA VAL A 31 14.96 2.54 36.18
C VAL A 31 15.92 3.29 37.10
N LEU A 32 16.19 4.57 36.86
CA LEU A 32 16.81 5.46 37.85
C LEU A 32 16.06 6.80 37.91
N SER A 33 15.41 7.03 39.06
CA SER A 33 14.77 8.28 39.46
C SER A 33 15.81 9.32 39.88
N HIS A 34 15.66 10.59 39.46
CA HIS A 34 16.39 11.72 40.03
C HIS A 34 15.41 12.68 40.72
N SER A 35 15.71 12.98 41.99
CA SER A 35 14.96 13.92 42.83
C SER A 35 15.48 15.37 42.69
N ALA A 36 14.52 16.29 42.56
CA ALA A 36 14.37 17.62 43.18
C ALA A 36 15.56 18.56 43.44
N ARG A 37 15.42 19.84 43.00
CA ARG A 37 15.53 21.05 43.85
C ARG A 37 14.81 22.26 43.21
N ALA A 38 14.63 23.30 44.02
CA ALA A 38 13.49 24.22 44.12
C ALA A 38 13.58 25.59 43.38
N GLN A 39 12.38 26.15 43.15
CA GLN A 39 11.90 27.55 43.30
C GLN A 39 12.76 28.74 42.84
N THR A 40 12.17 29.58 41.98
CA THR A 40 12.03 31.03 42.19
C THR A 40 10.84 31.57 41.37
N THR A 41 9.89 32.24 42.01
CA THR A 41 8.88 33.11 41.39
C THR A 41 9.32 34.56 41.50
N PRO A 42 9.06 35.39 40.47
CA PRO A 42 8.79 36.80 40.68
C PRO A 42 7.41 37.19 40.13
N ASP A 43 6.64 37.75 41.05
CA ASP A 43 5.76 38.93 41.03
C ASP A 43 4.86 39.31 39.84
N ALA A 44 3.72 39.86 40.24
CA ALA A 44 2.59 40.26 39.42
C ALA A 44 2.81 41.61 38.72
N SER A 45 2.32 41.72 37.47
CA SER A 45 1.42 42.81 36.98
C SER A 45 1.62 43.08 35.49
N SER A 46 0.63 42.68 34.69
CA SER A 46 0.18 43.42 33.50
C SER A 46 -1.13 42.80 33.00
N ILE A 47 -2.24 43.52 33.18
CA ILE A 47 -3.54 43.19 32.57
C ILE A 47 -3.72 44.07 31.34
N SER A 48 -3.93 43.43 30.18
CA SER A 48 -5.00 43.69 29.18
C SER A 48 -4.50 43.49 27.73
N PRO A 49 -5.35 43.14 26.74
CA PRO A 49 -6.68 42.52 26.78
C PRO A 49 -6.80 41.24 25.92
N LEU A 50 -7.87 40.46 26.12
CA LEU A 50 -8.28 39.34 25.26
C LEU A 50 -8.58 39.87 23.83
N PRO A 51 -8.11 39.18 22.78
CA PRO A 51 -9.02 38.24 22.14
C PRO A 51 -8.28 36.95 21.77
N ASP A 52 -8.16 36.02 22.71
CA ASP A 52 -8.15 34.61 22.35
C ASP A 52 -9.55 34.28 21.83
N ALA A 53 -9.79 34.65 20.57
CA ALA A 53 -10.61 33.82 19.72
C ALA A 53 -9.85 32.49 19.63
N THR A 54 -10.09 31.60 20.60
CA THR A 54 -9.84 30.17 20.44
C THR A 54 -10.30 29.83 19.03
N PRO A 55 -9.44 29.26 18.16
CA PRO A 55 -9.92 28.80 16.87
C PRO A 55 -11.04 27.83 17.21
N SER A 56 -12.27 28.17 16.84
CA SER A 56 -13.42 27.30 17.02
C SER A 56 -13.05 26.00 16.34
N ALA A 57 -12.71 24.98 17.14
CA ALA A 57 -12.25 23.71 16.62
C ALA A 57 -13.40 23.18 15.77
N ARG A 58 -13.20 23.20 14.44
CA ARG A 58 -14.23 22.74 13.52
C ARG A 58 -14.56 21.30 13.92
N PRO A 59 -15.84 20.92 13.97
CA PRO A 59 -16.21 19.55 14.30
C PRO A 59 -15.50 18.59 13.34
N MET A 60 -14.80 17.60 13.89
CA MET A 60 -14.04 16.59 13.14
C MET A 60 -14.67 15.19 13.34
N LEU A 61 -14.49 14.31 12.36
CA LEU A 61 -14.71 12.87 12.47
C LEU A 61 -13.41 12.16 12.08
N GLY A 62 -12.64 11.71 13.06
CA GLY A 62 -11.25 11.30 12.83
C GLY A 62 -10.41 12.49 12.33
N ASP A 63 -9.65 12.29 11.26
CA ASP A 63 -8.81 13.35 10.65
C ASP A 63 -9.59 14.27 9.67
N TRP A 64 -10.91 14.12 9.56
CA TRP A 64 -11.71 14.74 8.50
C TRP A 64 -12.71 15.78 9.03
N PRO A 65 -13.00 16.87 8.27
CA PRO A 65 -14.07 17.79 8.62
C PRO A 65 -15.42 17.07 8.70
N ALA A 66 -16.11 17.21 9.84
CA ALA A 66 -17.32 16.44 10.12
C ALA A 66 -18.40 16.63 9.06
N GLN A 67 -18.56 17.84 8.51
CA GLN A 67 -19.54 18.10 7.45
C GLN A 67 -19.25 17.28 6.18
N GLN A 68 -17.98 17.20 5.76
CA GLN A 68 -17.57 16.44 4.57
C GLN A 68 -17.71 14.93 4.83
N ALA A 69 -17.31 14.49 6.01
CA ALA A 69 -17.43 13.10 6.43
C ALA A 69 -18.91 12.66 6.51
N GLN A 70 -19.81 13.50 7.06
CA GLN A 70 -21.25 13.26 7.10
C GLN A 70 -21.87 13.21 5.71
N ALA A 71 -21.48 14.11 4.81
CA ALA A 71 -21.95 14.08 3.42
C ALA A 71 -21.53 12.78 2.70
N LEU A 72 -20.30 12.31 2.94
CA LEU A 72 -19.84 11.02 2.43
C LEU A 72 -20.61 9.85 3.06
N THR A 73 -20.80 9.85 4.38
CA THR A 73 -21.60 8.86 5.11
C THR A 73 -22.98 8.74 4.51
N ALA A 74 -23.69 9.87 4.35
CA ALA A 74 -25.05 9.89 3.80
C ALA A 74 -25.12 9.24 2.40
N ARG A 75 -24.14 9.55 1.53
CA ARG A 75 -24.03 8.95 0.19
C ARG A 75 -23.80 7.43 0.24
N ILE A 76 -22.94 6.96 1.15
CA ILE A 76 -22.66 5.52 1.32
C ILE A 76 -23.88 4.78 1.86
N VAL A 77 -24.55 5.35 2.87
CA VAL A 77 -25.78 4.80 3.45
C VAL A 77 -26.87 4.70 2.40
N GLN A 78 -27.13 5.80 1.68
CA GLN A 78 -28.18 5.85 0.65
C GLN A 78 -27.93 4.86 -0.48
N ARG A 79 -26.69 4.77 -0.98
CA ARG A 79 -26.38 3.91 -2.13
C ARG A 79 -26.38 2.42 -1.80
N ASN A 80 -25.94 2.06 -0.59
CA ASN A 80 -25.63 0.66 -0.25
C ASN A 80 -26.52 0.08 0.85
N GLY A 81 -27.46 0.86 1.42
CA GLY A 81 -28.38 0.40 2.47
C GLY A 81 -27.71 0.04 3.79
N LEU A 82 -26.55 0.64 4.10
CA LEU A 82 -25.75 0.31 5.27
C LEU A 82 -26.22 1.10 6.51
N PRO A 83 -26.12 0.55 7.74
CA PRO A 83 -26.41 1.30 8.96
C PRO A 83 -25.47 2.50 9.10
N GLN A 84 -26.03 3.69 9.34
CA GLN A 84 -25.25 4.93 9.45
C GLN A 84 -24.15 4.84 10.51
N ALA A 85 -24.48 4.32 11.70
CA ALA A 85 -23.52 4.16 12.79
C ALA A 85 -22.33 3.25 12.44
N LEU A 86 -22.52 2.25 11.56
CA LEU A 86 -21.43 1.42 11.06
C LEU A 86 -20.48 2.24 10.18
N VAL A 87 -21.04 3.00 9.25
CA VAL A 87 -20.28 3.82 8.29
C VAL A 87 -19.50 4.91 9.02
N GLU A 88 -20.13 5.62 9.95
CA GLU A 88 -19.47 6.64 10.77
C GLU A 88 -18.31 6.07 11.58
N ARG A 89 -18.50 4.89 12.20
CA ARG A 89 -17.43 4.22 12.95
C ARG A 89 -16.26 3.82 12.06
N LEU A 90 -16.50 3.40 10.82
CA LEU A 90 -15.43 3.04 9.89
C LEU A 90 -14.69 4.28 9.36
N ILE A 91 -15.42 5.33 8.98
CA ILE A 91 -14.84 6.60 8.53
C ILE A 91 -14.03 7.26 9.64
N GLY A 92 -14.53 7.25 10.88
CA GLY A 92 -13.82 7.82 12.03
C GLY A 92 -12.50 7.15 12.38
N LYS A 93 -12.23 5.95 11.83
CA LYS A 93 -10.92 5.27 11.96
C LYS A 93 -9.94 5.58 10.83
N ALA A 94 -10.39 6.23 9.76
CA ALA A 94 -9.55 6.53 8.62
C ALA A 94 -8.55 7.63 8.98
N GLN A 95 -7.27 7.39 8.72
CA GLN A 95 -6.19 8.33 8.96
C GLN A 95 -5.80 9.04 7.67
N TYR A 96 -5.50 10.33 7.77
CA TYR A 96 -4.92 11.09 6.69
C TYR A 96 -3.45 10.69 6.52
N VAL A 97 -3.07 10.24 5.33
CA VAL A 97 -1.68 9.86 5.00
C VAL A 97 -1.06 10.95 4.11
N PRO A 98 -0.21 11.85 4.65
CA PRO A 98 0.34 12.97 3.88
C PRO A 98 1.11 12.54 2.63
N THR A 99 1.79 11.39 2.70
CA THR A 99 2.50 10.81 1.56
C THR A 99 1.57 10.49 0.40
N VAL A 100 0.40 9.88 0.67
CA VAL A 100 -0.60 9.55 -0.37
C VAL A 100 -1.18 10.82 -0.97
N ALA A 101 -1.53 11.79 -0.12
CA ALA A 101 -2.06 13.08 -0.57
C ALA A 101 -1.06 13.85 -1.44
N ARG A 102 0.25 13.74 -1.17
CA ARG A 102 1.29 14.31 -2.02
C ARG A 102 1.45 13.55 -3.34
N LEU A 103 1.40 12.21 -3.31
CA LEU A 103 1.64 11.37 -4.50
C LEU A 103 0.49 11.35 -5.49
N ILE A 104 -0.75 11.64 -5.07
CA ILE A 104 -1.91 11.70 -5.98
C ILE A 104 -1.94 13.00 -6.81
N LEU A 105 -1.25 14.04 -6.36
CA LEU A 105 -1.13 15.28 -7.10
C LEU A 105 -0.28 15.05 -8.36
N PRO A 106 -0.65 15.67 -9.50
CA PRO A 106 0.13 15.51 -10.72
C PRO A 106 1.57 15.98 -10.50
N GLY A 107 2.51 15.15 -10.92
CA GLY A 107 3.92 15.55 -10.98
C GLY A 107 4.16 16.63 -12.05
N PRO A 108 5.33 17.27 -12.04
CA PRO A 108 5.70 18.21 -13.10
C PRO A 108 5.68 17.52 -14.47
N PRO A 109 5.32 18.24 -15.54
CA PRO A 109 5.30 17.67 -16.89
C PRO A 109 6.70 17.16 -17.26
N ALA A 110 6.75 15.97 -17.86
CA ALA A 110 7.98 15.34 -18.31
C ALA A 110 7.82 14.78 -19.72
N ILE A 111 8.89 14.81 -20.51
CA ILE A 111 8.93 14.21 -21.84
C ILE A 111 8.88 12.68 -21.70
N LYS A 112 7.94 12.05 -22.39
CA LYS A 112 7.80 10.59 -22.39
C LYS A 112 8.91 9.97 -23.26
N ASN A 113 9.80 9.18 -22.65
CA ASN A 113 10.83 8.40 -23.35
C ASN A 113 10.50 6.90 -23.25
N TRP A 114 10.16 6.28 -24.38
CA TRP A 114 9.79 4.87 -24.44
C TRP A 114 10.92 3.94 -23.99
N LYS A 115 12.17 4.22 -24.38
CA LYS A 115 13.33 3.37 -24.02
C LYS A 115 13.51 3.30 -22.50
N VAL A 116 13.41 4.45 -21.83
CA VAL A 116 13.52 4.56 -20.36
C VAL A 116 12.31 3.94 -19.67
N TYR A 117 11.11 4.10 -20.21
CA TYR A 117 9.91 3.49 -19.63
C TYR A 117 9.97 1.95 -19.74
N ARG A 118 10.28 1.43 -20.93
CA ARG A 118 10.41 -0.02 -21.20
C ARG A 118 11.44 -0.69 -20.29
N SER A 119 12.57 -0.04 -20.02
CA SER A 119 13.63 -0.62 -19.19
C SER A 119 13.25 -0.78 -17.71
N ARG A 120 12.13 -0.19 -17.25
CA ARG A 120 11.62 -0.39 -15.88
C ARG A 120 10.88 -1.70 -15.69
N PHE A 121 10.48 -2.36 -16.79
CA PHE A 121 9.64 -3.56 -16.77
C PHE A 121 10.29 -4.76 -17.46
N LEU A 122 11.17 -4.51 -18.43
CA LEU A 122 11.90 -5.57 -19.14
C LEU A 122 13.32 -5.68 -18.58
N ASP A 123 13.38 -6.32 -17.41
CA ASP A 123 14.60 -6.66 -16.67
C ASP A 123 14.63 -8.17 -16.36
N SER A 124 15.79 -8.69 -15.97
CA SER A 124 15.95 -10.12 -15.69
C SER A 124 15.07 -10.61 -14.55
N LEU A 125 14.96 -9.83 -13.46
CA LEU A 125 14.15 -10.20 -12.29
C LEU A 125 12.69 -10.49 -12.68
N ARG A 126 12.08 -9.62 -13.50
CA ARG A 126 10.70 -9.80 -13.97
C ARG A 126 10.55 -10.91 -14.99
N ILE A 127 11.54 -11.11 -15.86
CA ILE A 127 11.51 -12.19 -16.85
C ILE A 127 11.57 -13.54 -16.15
N ASP A 128 12.52 -13.70 -15.23
CA ASP A 128 12.72 -14.95 -14.49
C ASP A 128 11.51 -15.27 -13.61
N ALA A 129 11.05 -14.29 -12.82
CA ALA A 129 9.86 -14.46 -11.99
C ALA A 129 8.59 -14.76 -12.81
N GLY A 130 8.48 -14.21 -14.02
CA GLY A 130 7.36 -14.48 -14.92
C GLY A 130 7.39 -15.89 -15.49
N SER A 131 8.57 -16.36 -15.87
CA SER A 131 8.77 -17.74 -16.31
C SER A 131 8.37 -18.73 -15.20
N ASP A 132 8.87 -18.51 -13.99
CA ASP A 132 8.55 -19.34 -12.82
C ASP A 132 7.05 -19.33 -12.53
N PHE A 133 6.43 -18.14 -12.52
CA PHE A 133 5.00 -18.00 -12.25
C PHE A 133 4.13 -18.69 -13.30
N MET A 134 4.49 -18.57 -14.59
CA MET A 134 3.77 -19.24 -15.66
C MET A 134 3.91 -20.77 -15.59
N GLN A 135 5.08 -21.27 -15.18
CA GLN A 135 5.30 -22.69 -14.95
C GLN A 135 4.48 -23.19 -13.75
N GLU A 136 4.49 -22.47 -12.64
CA GLU A 136 3.76 -22.83 -11.42
C GLU A 136 2.24 -22.85 -11.64
N PHE A 137 1.69 -21.85 -12.33
CA PHE A 137 0.25 -21.68 -12.50
C PHE A 137 -0.27 -22.07 -13.90
N GLY A 138 0.48 -22.89 -14.65
CA GLY A 138 0.17 -23.22 -16.05
C GLY A 138 -1.26 -23.74 -16.28
N VAL A 139 -1.79 -24.58 -15.38
CA VAL A 139 -3.17 -25.08 -15.45
C VAL A 139 -4.20 -23.93 -15.40
N TRP A 140 -3.94 -22.90 -14.59
CA TRP A 140 -4.83 -21.75 -14.47
C TRP A 140 -4.75 -20.83 -15.68
N PHE A 141 -3.56 -20.63 -16.24
CA PHE A 141 -3.39 -19.92 -17.50
C PHE A 141 -4.13 -20.61 -18.65
N ALA A 142 -4.02 -21.94 -18.76
CA ALA A 142 -4.75 -22.71 -19.77
C ALA A 142 -6.27 -22.57 -19.62
N ARG A 143 -6.79 -22.72 -18.39
CA ARG A 143 -8.23 -22.53 -18.10
C ARG A 143 -8.69 -21.11 -18.40
N ALA A 144 -7.90 -20.10 -18.06
CA ALA A 144 -8.23 -18.71 -18.34
C ALA A 144 -8.25 -18.45 -19.86
N GLN A 145 -7.30 -19.00 -20.60
CA GLN A 145 -7.28 -18.92 -22.06
C GLN A 145 -8.50 -19.61 -22.68
N GLU A 146 -8.85 -20.82 -22.24
CA GLU A 146 -10.03 -21.55 -22.73
C GLU A 146 -11.32 -20.78 -22.45
N ARG A 147 -11.47 -20.25 -21.24
CA ARG A 147 -12.69 -19.57 -20.81
C ARG A 147 -12.86 -18.17 -21.38
N TYR A 148 -11.77 -17.41 -21.49
CA TYR A 148 -11.81 -15.98 -21.80
C TYR A 148 -11.13 -15.61 -23.12
N GLY A 149 -10.44 -16.55 -23.78
CA GLY A 149 -9.75 -16.31 -25.06
C GLY A 149 -8.49 -15.45 -24.96
N VAL A 150 -8.03 -15.14 -23.75
CA VAL A 150 -6.85 -14.28 -23.54
C VAL A 150 -5.58 -15.13 -23.48
N PRO A 151 -4.56 -14.85 -24.30
CA PRO A 151 -3.30 -15.58 -24.26
C PRO A 151 -2.60 -15.47 -22.88
N PRO A 152 -1.98 -16.56 -22.38
CA PRO A 152 -1.33 -16.59 -21.07
C PRO A 152 -0.31 -15.48 -20.84
N HIS A 153 0.51 -15.16 -21.85
CA HIS A 153 1.56 -14.15 -21.74
C HIS A 153 1.01 -12.73 -21.53
N ILE A 154 -0.22 -12.44 -21.98
CA ILE A 154 -0.86 -11.13 -21.74
C ILE A 154 -1.23 -11.01 -20.25
N VAL A 155 -1.85 -12.05 -19.70
CA VAL A 155 -2.21 -12.09 -18.28
C VAL A 155 -0.95 -12.03 -17.41
N ALA A 156 0.08 -12.82 -17.75
CA ALA A 156 1.37 -12.80 -17.05
C ALA A 156 2.03 -11.41 -17.13
N GLY A 157 1.99 -10.77 -18.30
CA GLY A 157 2.52 -9.41 -18.49
C GLY A 157 1.88 -8.38 -17.56
N ILE A 158 0.55 -8.43 -17.39
CA ILE A 158 -0.17 -7.56 -16.43
C ILE A 158 0.32 -7.82 -15.01
N LEU A 159 0.35 -9.09 -14.57
CA LEU A 159 0.78 -9.44 -13.22
C LEU A 159 2.24 -9.03 -12.93
N GLY A 160 3.12 -9.11 -13.92
CA GLY A 160 4.51 -8.67 -13.82
C GLY A 160 4.68 -7.16 -13.72
N VAL A 161 3.86 -6.39 -14.44
CA VAL A 161 3.85 -4.91 -14.38
C VAL A 161 3.29 -4.41 -13.04
N GLU A 162 2.16 -4.97 -12.61
CA GLU A 162 1.43 -4.47 -11.44
C GLU A 162 2.13 -4.84 -10.12
N THR A 163 2.60 -6.09 -9.99
CA THR A 163 3.01 -6.60 -8.68
C THR A 163 4.30 -7.41 -8.67
N ILE A 164 4.98 -7.55 -9.83
CA ILE A 164 6.10 -8.49 -9.97
C ILE A 164 5.66 -9.88 -9.48
N TYR A 165 4.52 -10.34 -9.99
CA TYR A 165 3.96 -11.66 -9.66
C TYR A 165 3.74 -11.87 -8.15
N GLY A 166 3.23 -10.83 -7.47
CA GLY A 166 2.89 -10.86 -6.04
C GLY A 166 4.00 -10.43 -5.08
N ARG A 167 5.20 -10.07 -5.56
CA ARG A 167 6.30 -9.58 -4.70
C ARG A 167 6.06 -8.16 -4.16
N ASN A 168 5.27 -7.36 -4.87
CA ASN A 168 4.93 -5.99 -4.47
C ASN A 168 3.42 -5.76 -4.66
N MET A 169 2.63 -5.92 -3.60
CA MET A 169 1.16 -5.81 -3.67
C MET A 169 0.60 -4.49 -3.11
N GLY A 170 1.48 -3.56 -2.70
CA GLY A 170 1.11 -2.31 -2.06
C GLY A 170 1.58 -2.19 -0.62
#